data_AF-A0A3P9IQM8-F1
#
_entry.id   AF-A0A3P9IQM8-F1
#
_cell.length_a   1.000
_cell.length_b   1.000
_cell.length_c   1.000
_cell.angle_alpha   90.00
_cell.angle_beta   90.00
_cell.angle_gamma   90.00
#
_symmetry.space_group_name_H-M   'P 1'
#
loop_
_entity.id
_entity.type
_entity.pdbx_description
1 polymer ?
#
loop_
_entity_poly.entity_id
_entity_poly.type
_entity_poly.pdbx_seq_one_letter_code
_entity_poly.pdbx_strand_id
1 'polypeptide(L)'
;MIVNELEALSQTMYWKLKKKAPTGVPVYQQSSLQKDVWEILDGDKDDFLIYDRCGLLTFHIVLPNSFLQNPDVENAITATYTQDICNCSVSTNSIQRPADEPENVTTTLEASPNDSRHEHVHHRHPHHQHLHHHHPHLQQHSKHRNDDSY
;
A
#
# COMPACT_ATOMS: atom_id res chain seq x y z
N MET A 1 7.91 -5.98 -3.59
CA MET A 1 7.59 -5.10 -4.75
C MET A 1 7.57 -3.67 -4.25
N ILE A 2 7.87 -2.69 -5.10
CA ILE A 2 7.67 -1.26 -4.82
C ILE A 2 6.74 -0.70 -5.89
N VAL A 3 5.73 0.07 -5.49
CA VAL A 3 4.86 0.81 -6.40
C VAL A 3 5.13 2.28 -6.20
N ASN A 4 5.52 2.97 -7.26
CA ASN A 4 5.76 4.40 -7.22
C ASN A 4 4.45 5.16 -7.34
N GLU A 5 4.32 6.18 -6.50
CA GLU A 5 3.15 7.03 -6.39
C GLU A 5 2.82 7.79 -7.68
N LEU A 6 1.55 8.19 -7.80
CA LEU A 6 0.99 8.94 -8.92
C LEU A 6 1.40 10.42 -8.97
N GLU A 7 1.94 11.00 -7.89
CA GLU A 7 2.35 12.41 -7.87
C GLU A 7 3.37 12.73 -8.96
N ALA A 8 3.28 13.94 -9.54
CA ALA A 8 4.15 14.36 -10.64
C ALA A 8 5.65 14.27 -10.29
N LEU A 9 6.02 14.65 -9.05
CA LEU A 9 7.40 14.52 -8.58
C LEU A 9 7.83 13.05 -8.51
N SER A 10 6.99 12.18 -7.95
CA SER A 10 7.22 10.74 -7.88
C SER A 10 7.43 10.15 -9.28
N GLN A 11 6.58 10.50 -10.24
CA GLN A 11 6.71 10.07 -11.65
C GLN A 11 8.06 10.49 -12.27
N THR A 12 8.46 11.75 -12.10
CA THR A 12 9.76 12.23 -12.64
C THR A 12 10.96 11.54 -11.99
N MET A 13 10.82 11.08 -10.74
CA MET A 13 11.86 10.41 -9.97
C MET A 13 11.89 8.89 -10.14
N TYR A 14 11.01 8.30 -10.96
CA TYR A 14 10.90 6.85 -11.17
C TYR A 14 12.27 6.17 -11.41
N TRP A 15 13.09 6.73 -12.30
CA TRP A 15 14.40 6.15 -12.63
C TRP A 15 15.36 6.11 -11.44
N LYS A 16 15.30 7.13 -10.58
CA LYS A 16 16.11 7.19 -9.35
C LYS A 16 15.64 6.15 -8.34
N LEU A 17 14.33 5.96 -8.20
CA LEU A 17 13.75 4.91 -7.36
C LEU A 17 14.16 3.52 -7.88
N LYS A 18 13.96 3.27 -9.18
CA LYS A 18 14.31 1.99 -9.83
C LYS A 18 15.79 1.63 -9.65
N LYS A 19 16.69 2.61 -9.77
CA LYS A 19 18.14 2.40 -9.58
C LYS A 19 18.51 2.07 -8.13
N LYS A 20 17.75 2.57 -7.15
CA LYS A 20 18.02 2.36 -5.72
C LYS A 20 17.31 1.15 -5.13
N ALA A 21 16.34 0.57 -5.84
CA ALA A 21 15.60 -0.58 -5.36
C ALA A 21 16.53 -1.79 -5.16
N PRO A 22 16.29 -2.62 -4.13
CA PRO A 22 17.06 -3.84 -3.93
C PRO A 22 16.95 -4.80 -5.11
N THR A 23 18.01 -5.58 -5.34
CA THR A 23 18.02 -6.63 -6.36
C THR A 23 16.87 -7.61 -6.14
N GLY A 24 16.12 -7.92 -7.20
CA GLY A 24 14.97 -8.82 -7.15
C GLY A 24 13.65 -8.18 -6.68
N VAL A 25 13.66 -6.89 -6.28
CA VAL A 25 12.43 -6.16 -5.93
C VAL A 25 11.96 -5.35 -7.14
N PRO A 26 10.87 -5.75 -7.83
CA PRO A 26 10.37 -5.00 -8.98
C PRO A 26 9.79 -3.65 -8.54
N VAL A 27 10.02 -2.62 -9.37
CA VAL A 27 9.50 -1.26 -9.19
C VAL A 27 8.51 -0.94 -10.30
N TYR A 28 7.25 -0.73 -9.92
CA TYR A 28 6.17 -0.34 -10.82
C TYR A 28 5.89 1.16 -10.74
N GLN A 29 5.37 1.73 -11.81
CA GLN A 29 4.88 3.10 -11.87
C GLN A 29 3.38 3.05 -12.11
N GLN A 30 2.58 3.64 -11.22
CA GLN A 30 1.15 3.78 -11.49
C GLN A 30 0.93 4.73 -12.68
N SER A 31 0.01 4.36 -13.56
CA SER A 31 -0.48 5.19 -14.66
C SER A 31 -1.57 6.15 -14.19
N SER A 32 -1.65 7.34 -14.78
CA SER A 32 -2.67 8.35 -14.45
C SER A 32 -4.11 7.89 -14.64
N LEU A 33 -4.35 6.83 -15.42
CA LEU A 33 -5.67 6.24 -15.64
C LEU A 33 -5.98 5.08 -14.67
N GLN A 34 -4.99 4.62 -13.90
CA GLN A 34 -5.20 3.56 -12.92
C GLN A 34 -5.76 4.14 -11.63
N LYS A 35 -6.63 3.36 -10.97
CA LYS A 35 -7.09 3.68 -9.62
C LYS A 35 -5.90 3.71 -8.67
N ASP A 36 -5.93 4.62 -7.70
CA ASP A 36 -4.85 4.75 -6.74
C ASP A 36 -4.73 3.48 -5.88
N VAL A 37 -3.51 3.01 -5.66
CA VAL A 37 -3.27 1.76 -4.92
C VAL A 37 -3.68 1.89 -3.46
N TRP A 38 -3.49 3.05 -2.83
CA TRP A 38 -3.95 3.27 -1.45
C TRP A 38 -5.48 3.24 -1.37
N GLU A 39 -6.17 3.80 -2.37
CA GLU A 39 -7.64 3.75 -2.45
C GLU A 39 -8.16 2.33 -2.73
N ILE A 40 -7.45 1.51 -3.49
CA ILE A 40 -7.81 0.11 -3.72
C ILE A 40 -7.68 -0.70 -2.42
N LEU A 41 -6.62 -0.41 -1.66
CA LEU A 41 -6.27 -1.14 -0.45
C LEU A 41 -6.95 -0.62 0.81
N ASP A 42 -7.69 0.49 0.71
CA ASP A 42 -8.34 1.19 1.82
C ASP A 42 -7.36 1.53 2.96
N GLY A 43 -6.17 2.03 2.60
CA GLY A 43 -5.11 2.36 3.55
C GLY A 43 -4.60 3.79 3.40
N ASP A 44 -4.03 4.32 4.49
CA ASP A 44 -3.36 5.62 4.53
C ASP A 44 -1.82 5.51 4.50
N LYS A 45 -1.15 6.63 4.26
CA LYS A 45 0.32 6.73 4.11
C LYS A 45 1.13 6.07 5.24
N ASP A 46 0.62 6.11 6.46
CA ASP A 46 1.31 5.62 7.67
C ASP A 46 0.73 4.29 8.16
N ASP A 47 -0.09 3.62 7.35
CA ASP A 47 -0.69 2.35 7.72
C ASP A 47 0.19 1.15 7.32
N PHE A 48 0.07 0.06 8.08
CA PHE A 48 0.57 -1.25 7.67
C PHE A 48 -0.60 -2.18 7.37
N LEU A 49 -0.69 -2.60 6.11
CA LEU A 49 -1.61 -3.63 5.66
C LEU A 49 -0.84 -4.94 5.52
N ILE A 50 -1.13 -5.89 6.39
CA ILE A 50 -0.41 -7.17 6.47
C ILE A 50 -1.31 -8.25 5.92
N TYR A 51 -0.81 -8.96 4.91
CA TYR A 51 -1.51 -10.05 4.24
C TYR A 51 -0.82 -11.38 4.54
N ASP A 52 -1.61 -12.45 4.65
CA ASP A 52 -1.09 -13.80 4.79
C ASP A 52 -0.69 -14.44 3.44
N ARG A 53 -0.29 -15.72 3.48
CA ARG A 53 0.09 -16.50 2.29
C ARG A 53 -1.06 -16.72 1.30
N CYS A 54 -2.30 -16.62 1.76
CA CYS A 54 -3.49 -16.73 0.91
C CYS A 54 -3.92 -15.39 0.31
N GLY A 55 -3.24 -14.30 0.67
CA GLY A 55 -3.61 -12.95 0.25
C GLY A 55 -4.80 -12.38 1.04
N LEU A 56 -5.11 -12.93 2.22
CA LEU A 56 -6.11 -12.35 3.12
C LEU A 56 -5.45 -11.27 3.98
N LEU A 57 -6.13 -10.13 4.13
CA LEU A 57 -5.71 -9.07 5.04
C LEU A 57 -5.90 -9.54 6.48
N THR A 58 -4.81 -9.71 7.22
CA THR A 58 -4.82 -10.20 8.61
C THR A 58 -4.73 -9.06 9.62
N PHE A 59 -4.01 -7.99 9.28
CA PHE A 59 -3.94 -6.79 10.10
C PHE A 59 -3.94 -5.52 9.25
N HIS A 60 -4.69 -4.52 9.72
CA HIS A 60 -4.61 -3.13 9.28
C HIS A 60 -4.21 -2.29 10.50
N ILE A 61 -2.94 -1.89 10.53
CA ILE A 61 -2.35 -1.16 11.66
C ILE A 61 -2.27 0.31 11.28
N VAL A 62 -3.07 1.12 11.95
CA VAL A 62 -3.12 2.57 11.77
C VAL A 62 -2.32 3.28 12.88
N LEU A 63 -2.10 4.59 12.74
CA LEU A 63 -1.54 5.40 13.83
C LEU A 63 -2.40 5.32 15.11
N PRO A 64 -1.79 5.27 16.31
CA PRO A 64 -0.35 5.37 16.60
C PRO A 64 0.39 4.02 16.61
N ASN A 65 -0.30 2.89 16.45
CA ASN A 65 0.33 1.56 16.52
C ASN A 65 1.26 1.28 15.32
N SER A 66 1.16 2.06 14.25
CA SER A 66 2.08 1.99 13.12
C SER A 66 3.46 2.62 13.38
N PHE A 67 3.70 3.23 14.55
CA PHE A 67 5.05 3.70 14.90
C PHE A 67 6.01 2.52 15.05
N LEU A 68 6.98 2.39 14.14
CA LEU A 68 8.00 1.33 14.11
C LEU A 68 8.94 1.29 15.33
N GLN A 69 8.82 2.23 16.26
CA GLN A 69 9.50 2.18 17.56
C GLN A 69 8.82 1.20 18.52
N ASN A 70 7.55 0.90 18.29
CA ASN A 70 6.75 -0.06 19.06
C ASN A 70 6.76 -1.42 18.35
N PRO A 71 6.57 -2.52 19.10
CA PRO A 71 6.61 -3.87 18.53
C PRO A 71 5.33 -4.26 17.77
N ASP A 72 4.33 -3.38 17.64
CA ASP A 72 3.01 -3.73 17.10
C ASP A 72 3.08 -4.28 15.67
N VAL A 73 3.83 -3.60 14.79
CA VAL A 73 4.04 -4.04 13.41
C VAL A 73 4.82 -5.35 13.36
N GLU A 74 5.87 -5.49 14.16
CA GLU A 74 6.68 -6.73 14.23
C GLU A 74 5.86 -7.92 14.73
N ASN A 75 5.07 -7.71 15.79
CA ASN A 75 4.20 -8.72 16.37
C ASN A 75 3.13 -9.19 15.38
N ALA A 76 2.50 -8.26 14.66
CA ALA A 76 1.48 -8.58 13.66
C ALA A 76 2.06 -9.33 12.44
N ILE A 77 3.25 -8.95 11.98
CA ILE A 77 3.98 -9.70 10.94
C ILE A 77 4.30 -11.11 11.45
N THR A 78 4.83 -11.22 12.66
CA THR A 78 5.18 -12.52 13.27
C THR A 78 3.95 -13.41 13.43
N ALA A 79 2.84 -12.87 13.92
CA ALA A 79 1.58 -13.59 14.05
C ALA A 79 1.08 -14.08 12.69
N THR A 80 1.05 -13.21 11.68
CA THR A 80 0.61 -13.56 10.32
C THR A 80 1.46 -14.66 9.69
N TYR A 81 2.77 -14.63 9.94
CA TYR A 81 3.68 -15.61 9.35
C TYR A 81 3.64 -16.97 10.06
N THR A 82 3.57 -16.96 11.39
CA THR A 82 3.70 -18.17 12.23
C THR A 82 2.39 -18.92 12.41
N GLN A 83 1.26 -18.21 12.35
CA GLN A 83 -0.06 -18.83 12.49
C GLN A 83 -0.52 -19.37 11.13
N ASP A 84 -1.21 -20.51 11.13
CA ASP A 84 -1.82 -21.06 9.92
C ASP A 84 -3.24 -20.49 9.73
N ILE A 85 -3.31 -19.17 9.56
CA ILE A 85 -4.57 -18.40 9.54
C ILE A 85 -5.49 -18.90 8.42
N CYS A 86 -4.93 -19.16 7.25
CA CYS A 86 -5.70 -19.57 6.08
C CYS A 86 -5.67 -21.08 5.78
N ASN A 87 -5.25 -21.92 6.74
CA ASN A 87 -5.12 -23.38 6.61
C ASN A 87 -4.50 -23.78 5.27
N CYS A 88 -3.34 -23.18 5.00
CA CYS A 88 -2.72 -23.13 3.69
C CYS A 88 -1.99 -24.45 3.43
N SER A 89 -2.73 -25.57 3.43
CA SER A 89 -2.13 -26.88 3.21
C SER A 89 -1.49 -26.90 1.82
N VAL A 90 -0.18 -27.12 1.78
CA VAL A 90 0.53 -27.43 0.54
C VAL A 90 0.03 -28.80 0.12
N SER A 91 -1.07 -28.85 -0.61
CA SER A 91 -1.47 -30.07 -1.30
C SER A 91 -0.36 -30.37 -2.31
N THR A 92 0.52 -31.31 -1.99
CA THR A 92 1.61 -31.83 -2.83
C THR A 92 1.12 -32.57 -4.09
N ASN A 93 -0.09 -32.27 -4.59
CA ASN A 93 -0.80 -33.02 -5.62
C ASN A 93 -0.88 -32.34 -7.00
N SER A 94 -0.07 -31.32 -7.31
CA SER A 94 -0.11 -30.67 -8.63
C SER A 94 1.22 -30.66 -9.41
N ILE A 95 2.07 -31.69 -9.24
CA ILE A 95 3.06 -32.04 -10.25
C ILE A 95 2.74 -33.43 -10.82
N GLN A 96 1.60 -33.53 -11.47
CA GLN A 96 1.47 -34.45 -12.60
C GLN A 96 1.30 -33.56 -13.82
N ARG A 97 2.42 -33.30 -14.51
CA ARG A 97 2.41 -32.75 -15.87
C ARG A 97 1.54 -33.69 -16.71
N PRO A 98 0.43 -33.22 -17.31
CA PRO A 98 -0.24 -34.01 -18.33
C PRO A 98 0.72 -34.15 -19.51
N ALA A 99 0.93 -35.40 -19.94
CA ALA A 99 1.60 -35.70 -21.19
C ALA A 99 0.79 -35.12 -22.36
N ASP A 100 1.52 -34.79 -23.42
CA ASP A 100 1.08 -34.11 -24.63
C ASP A 100 -0.18 -34.71 -25.31
N GLU A 101 -0.86 -33.82 -26.05
CA GLU A 101 -1.67 -34.03 -27.27
C GLU A 101 -3.23 -34.14 -27.19
N PRO A 102 -3.98 -33.81 -28.28
CA PRO A 102 -4.56 -32.47 -28.43
C PRO A 102 -6.08 -32.44 -28.75
N GLU A 103 -6.58 -31.21 -28.79
CA GLU A 103 -7.73 -30.65 -29.53
C GLU A 103 -9.20 -30.95 -29.15
N ASN A 104 -9.87 -29.81 -28.88
CA ASN A 104 -11.23 -29.41 -29.26
C ASN A 104 -12.43 -29.96 -28.46
N VAL A 105 -13.13 -29.08 -27.72
CA VAL A 105 -14.60 -28.85 -27.80
C VAL A 105 -14.95 -27.54 -27.08
N THR A 106 -15.80 -26.75 -27.74
CA THR A 106 -16.33 -25.43 -27.39
C THR A 106 -17.54 -25.49 -26.44
N THR A 107 -17.81 -24.37 -25.74
CA THR A 107 -19.09 -23.95 -25.10
C THR A 107 -19.33 -24.60 -23.72
N THR A 108 -19.75 -23.94 -22.63
CA THR A 108 -20.73 -22.84 -22.48
C THR A 108 -20.56 -22.17 -21.11
N LEU A 109 -20.85 -20.87 -21.04
CA LEU A 109 -21.02 -20.07 -19.83
C LEU A 109 -22.21 -20.58 -19.00
N GLU A 110 -22.03 -20.85 -17.71
CA GLU A 110 -23.11 -20.70 -16.71
C GLU A 110 -22.55 -20.14 -15.40
N ALA A 111 -23.17 -19.05 -14.97
CA ALA A 111 -22.92 -18.35 -13.72
C ALA A 111 -23.87 -18.87 -12.63
N SER A 112 -23.39 -19.02 -11.40
CA SER A 112 -24.18 -18.72 -10.20
C SER A 112 -23.40 -18.87 -8.89
N PRO A 113 -23.89 -18.26 -7.81
CA PRO A 113 -23.08 -17.51 -6.87
C PRO A 113 -22.85 -18.30 -5.58
N ASN A 114 -21.80 -17.95 -4.83
CA ASN A 114 -21.89 -18.14 -3.39
C ASN A 114 -21.36 -16.92 -2.65
N ASP A 115 -22.34 -16.26 -2.04
CA ASP A 115 -22.27 -15.13 -1.15
C ASP A 115 -21.55 -15.54 0.14
N SER A 116 -20.48 -14.84 0.47
CA SER A 116 -19.91 -14.85 1.82
C SER A 116 -19.60 -13.40 2.17
N ARG A 117 -20.67 -12.64 2.41
CA ARG A 117 -20.66 -11.37 3.15
C ARG A 117 -19.80 -11.50 4.41
N HIS A 118 -18.53 -11.11 4.30
CA HIS A 118 -17.83 -10.54 5.43
C HIS A 118 -18.35 -9.12 5.56
N GLU A 119 -19.11 -8.87 6.62
CA GLU A 119 -19.55 -7.52 6.96
C GLU A 119 -18.31 -6.70 7.34
N HIS A 120 -17.73 -6.03 6.35
CA HIS A 120 -16.77 -4.97 6.57
C HIS A 120 -17.52 -3.84 7.26
N VAL A 121 -17.30 -3.72 8.57
CA VAL A 121 -17.68 -2.54 9.33
C VAL A 121 -16.91 -1.38 8.72
N HIS A 122 -17.58 -0.58 7.90
CA HIS A 122 -17.04 0.63 7.33
C HIS A 122 -16.77 1.62 8.47
N HIS A 123 -15.55 1.64 8.98
CA HIS A 123 -15.08 2.78 9.73
C HIS A 123 -14.95 3.94 8.75
N ARG A 124 -15.92 4.85 8.79
CA ARG A 124 -15.79 6.16 8.14
C ARG A 124 -14.63 6.89 8.81
N HIS A 125 -13.46 6.81 8.21
CA HIS A 125 -12.35 7.67 8.59
C HIS A 125 -12.72 9.12 8.23
N PRO A 126 -12.54 10.09 9.16
CA PRO A 126 -12.65 11.49 8.82
C PRO A 126 -11.63 11.79 7.72
N HIS A 127 -12.10 12.22 6.55
CA HIS A 127 -11.23 12.77 5.52
C HIS A 127 -10.41 13.92 6.12
N HIS A 128 -9.15 13.66 6.46
CA HIS A 128 -8.21 14.73 6.72
C HIS A 128 -7.93 15.42 5.39
N GLN A 129 -8.65 16.51 5.14
CA GLN A 129 -8.29 17.45 4.10
C GLN A 129 -6.84 17.88 4.34
N HIS A 130 -5.96 17.57 3.39
CA HIS A 130 -4.61 18.10 3.34
C HIS A 130 -4.68 19.63 3.18
N LEU A 131 -4.71 20.34 4.31
CA LEU A 131 -4.48 21.78 4.32
C LEU A 131 -3.00 22.01 3.98
N HIS A 132 -2.74 22.41 2.74
CA HIS A 132 -1.45 22.96 2.33
C HIS A 132 -1.05 24.11 3.25
N HIS A 133 -0.04 23.89 4.09
CA HIS A 133 0.58 24.98 4.86
C HIS A 133 1.54 25.75 3.95
N HIS A 134 1.08 26.91 3.48
CA HIS A 134 1.96 27.97 2.97
C HIS A 134 2.83 28.50 4.12
N HIS A 135 4.15 28.37 3.98
CA HIS A 135 5.11 29.10 4.80
C HIS A 135 5.01 30.62 4.53
N PRO A 136 4.83 31.48 5.54
CA PRO A 136 5.03 32.92 5.37
C PRO A 136 6.52 33.26 5.42
N HIS A 137 7.01 33.88 4.35
CA HIS A 137 8.32 34.51 4.26
C HIS A 137 8.35 35.76 5.16
N LEU A 138 8.93 35.66 6.35
CA LEU A 138 9.23 36.82 7.21
C LEU A 138 10.42 37.60 6.62
N GLN A 139 10.13 38.69 5.89
CA GLN A 139 11.08 39.75 5.59
C GLN A 139 11.39 40.52 6.89
N GLN A 140 12.58 40.34 7.46
CA GLN A 140 13.10 41.26 8.47
C GLN A 140 13.62 42.52 7.79
N HIS A 141 12.83 43.59 7.84
CA HIS A 141 13.29 44.95 7.59
C HIS A 141 13.93 45.50 8.87
N SER A 142 15.26 45.61 8.90
CA SER A 142 16.01 46.37 9.89
C SER A 142 15.72 47.87 9.71
N LYS A 143 14.91 48.46 10.60
CA LYS A 143 14.79 49.91 10.74
C LYS A 143 15.95 50.41 11.62
N HIS A 144 16.91 51.09 11.00
CA HIS A 144 17.81 51.99 11.70
C HIS A 144 17.01 53.16 12.29
N ARG A 145 17.08 53.34 13.60
CA ARG A 145 16.63 54.54 14.32
C ARG A 145 17.80 55.54 14.31
N ASN A 146 17.56 56.72 13.75
CA ASN A 146 18.35 57.91 14.03
C ASN A 146 17.90 58.47 15.38
N ASP A 147 18.86 58.81 16.23
CA ASP A 147 18.66 59.61 17.43
C ASP A 147 19.60 60.81 17.31
N ASP A 148 19.02 62.00 17.16
CA ASP A 148 19.73 63.28 17.18
C ASP A 148 19.67 63.83 18.61
N SER A 149 20.83 64.17 19.19
CA SER A 149 20.87 65.15 20.29
C SER A 149 22.25 65.83 20.41
N TYR A 150 22.22 67.13 20.08
CA TYR A 150 23.07 68.28 20.44
C TYR A 150 24.60 68.16 20.49
#